data_AF-A0A1H1N505-F1
#
_entry.id   AF-A0A1H1N505-F1
#
_cell.length_a   1.000
_cell.length_b   1.000
_cell.length_c   1.000
_cell.angle_alpha   90.00
_cell.angle_beta   90.00
_cell.angle_gamma   90.00
#
_symmetry.space_group_name_H-M   'P 1'
#
loop_
_entity.id
_entity.type
_entity.pdbx_description
1 polymer ?
#
loop_
_entity_poly.entity_id
_entity_poly.type
_entity_poly.pdbx_seq_one_letter_code
_entity_poly.pdbx_strand_id
1 'polypeptide(L)'
;MDELAQLTKLCRGLGATVEQADAMARQLIKRADQIVAERGQTREAAMAYLLRLVVQGRSGEVPPEFQPPVPETQNKPDSSAK
;
A
#
# COMPACT_ATOMS: atom_id res chain seq x y z
N MET A 1 -7.43 -7.45 -23.71
CA MET A 1 -8.32 -7.21 -22.55
C MET A 1 -7.81 -5.96 -21.85
N ASP A 2 -8.66 -4.98 -21.58
CA ASP A 2 -8.29 -3.69 -20.97
C ASP A 2 -7.73 -3.85 -19.54
N GLU A 3 -6.78 -3.00 -19.13
CA GLU A 3 -6.14 -3.04 -17.80
C GLU A 3 -7.17 -2.81 -16.69
N LEU A 4 -8.08 -1.84 -16.87
CA LEU A 4 -9.17 -1.60 -15.92
C LEU A 4 -10.00 -2.87 -15.72
N ALA A 5 -10.36 -3.56 -16.81
CA ALA A 5 -11.12 -4.80 -16.73
C ALA A 5 -10.36 -5.93 -16.00
N GLN A 6 -9.04 -6.03 -16.19
CA GLN A 6 -8.20 -7.00 -15.48
C GLN A 6 -8.14 -6.71 -13.97
N LEU A 7 -7.93 -5.44 -13.60
CA LEU A 7 -7.87 -5.02 -12.20
C LEU A 7 -9.23 -5.14 -11.50
N THR A 8 -10.34 -4.84 -12.20
CA THR A 8 -11.69 -5.06 -11.66
C THR A 8 -11.92 -6.56 -11.42
N LYS A 9 -11.53 -7.43 -12.36
CA LYS A 9 -11.61 -8.90 -12.18
C LYS A 9 -10.76 -9.37 -11.00
N LEU A 10 -9.57 -8.82 -10.82
CA LEU A 10 -8.70 -9.13 -9.69
C LEU A 10 -9.36 -8.74 -8.36
N CYS A 11 -9.85 -7.50 -8.23
CA CYS A 11 -10.48 -7.02 -7.00
C CYS A 11 -11.75 -7.82 -6.66
N ARG A 12 -12.51 -8.25 -7.67
CA ARG A 12 -13.62 -9.21 -7.51
C ARG A 12 -13.16 -10.54 -6.93
N GLY A 13 -12.06 -11.09 -7.43
CA GLY A 13 -11.46 -12.33 -6.91
C GLY A 13 -11.00 -12.22 -5.46
N LEU A 14 -10.69 -11.01 -4.99
CA LEU A 14 -10.33 -10.73 -3.60
C LEU A 14 -11.55 -10.51 -2.68
N GLY A 15 -12.77 -10.56 -3.23
CA GLY A 15 -14.03 -10.51 -2.48
C GLY A 15 -14.74 -9.15 -2.50
N ALA A 16 -14.30 -8.19 -3.31
CA ALA A 16 -15.01 -6.92 -3.48
C ALA A 16 -16.34 -7.09 -4.26
N THR A 17 -17.33 -6.26 -3.97
CA THR A 17 -18.53 -6.16 -4.83
C THR A 17 -18.15 -5.60 -6.22
N VAL A 18 -19.07 -5.66 -7.19
CA VAL A 18 -18.79 -5.12 -8.56
C VAL A 18 -18.41 -3.65 -8.51
N GLU A 19 -19.19 -2.84 -7.80
CA GLU A 19 -18.98 -1.41 -7.68
C GLU A 19 -17.67 -1.08 -6.95
N GLN A 20 -17.39 -1.79 -5.86
CA GLN A 20 -16.13 -1.63 -5.13
C GLN A 20 -14.92 -2.02 -5.99
N ALA A 21 -15.02 -3.10 -6.75
CA ALA A 21 -13.93 -3.57 -7.60
C ALA A 21 -13.58 -2.57 -8.72
N ASP A 22 -14.59 -1.96 -9.36
CA ASP A 22 -14.36 -0.90 -10.35
C ASP A 22 -13.72 0.33 -9.72
N ALA A 23 -14.22 0.77 -8.56
CA ALA A 23 -13.66 1.90 -7.84
C ALA A 23 -12.20 1.65 -7.42
N MET A 24 -11.90 0.46 -6.88
CA MET A 24 -10.55 0.04 -6.51
C MET A 24 -9.61 0.01 -7.71
N ALA A 25 -10.05 -0.56 -8.84
CA ALA A 25 -9.25 -0.63 -10.06
C ALA A 25 -8.86 0.77 -10.58
N ARG A 26 -9.82 1.71 -10.61
CA ARG A 26 -9.56 3.12 -10.97
C ARG A 26 -8.58 3.79 -10.01
N GLN A 27 -8.71 3.52 -8.70
CA GLN A 27 -7.80 4.06 -7.71
C GLN A 27 -6.38 3.49 -7.87
N LEU A 28 -6.23 2.20 -8.14
CA LEU A 28 -4.94 1.56 -8.36
C LEU A 28 -4.21 2.19 -9.55
N ILE A 29 -4.90 2.35 -10.69
CA ILE A 29 -4.34 3.00 -11.88
C ILE A 29 -3.88 4.42 -11.55
N LYS A 30 -4.78 5.23 -10.97
CA LYS A 30 -4.47 6.62 -10.59
C LYS A 30 -3.27 6.72 -9.65
N ARG A 31 -3.17 5.82 -8.66
CA ARG A 31 -2.08 5.83 -7.69
C ARG A 31 -0.77 5.34 -8.30
N ALA A 32 -0.80 4.38 -9.22
CA ALA A 32 0.39 3.95 -9.95
C ALA A 32 0.97 5.11 -10.77
N ASP A 33 0.12 5.84 -11.50
CA ASP A 33 0.54 6.99 -12.29
C ASP A 33 1.11 8.11 -11.40
N GLN A 34 0.51 8.35 -10.22
CA GLN A 34 1.04 9.31 -9.26
C GLN A 34 2.43 8.92 -8.73
N ILE A 35 2.64 7.63 -8.39
CA ILE A 35 3.92 7.13 -7.90
C ILE A 35 5.01 7.27 -8.98
N VAL A 36 4.67 7.00 -10.24
CA VAL A 36 5.59 7.22 -11.37
C VAL A 36 5.99 8.70 -11.44
N ALA A 37 5.01 9.60 -11.38
CA ALA A 37 5.24 11.04 -11.50
C ALA A 37 6.04 11.63 -10.32
N GLU A 38 5.76 11.21 -9.08
CA GLU A 38 6.36 11.80 -7.88
C GLU A 38 7.65 11.12 -7.43
N ARG A 39 7.79 9.82 -7.69
CA ARG A 39 8.86 9.00 -7.11
C ARG A 39 9.78 8.39 -8.16
N GLY A 40 9.53 8.63 -9.45
CA GLY A 40 10.36 8.15 -10.56
C GLY A 40 10.42 6.63 -10.68
N GLN A 41 9.45 5.91 -10.10
CA GLN A 41 9.38 4.45 -10.23
C GLN A 41 8.84 4.06 -11.60
N THR A 42 9.13 2.84 -12.05
CA THR A 42 8.46 2.29 -13.23
C THR A 42 6.99 2.03 -12.91
N ARG A 43 6.12 2.14 -13.93
CA ARG A 43 4.69 1.92 -13.76
C ARG A 43 4.37 0.50 -13.28
N GLU A 44 5.11 -0.49 -13.79
CA GLU A 44 5.02 -1.88 -13.36
C GLU A 44 5.37 -2.04 -11.87
N ALA A 45 6.48 -1.46 -11.41
CA ALA A 45 6.88 -1.54 -10.01
C ALA A 45 5.86 -0.85 -9.08
N ALA A 46 5.32 0.30 -9.50
CA ALA A 46 4.28 1.01 -8.77
C ALA A 46 2.99 0.19 -8.65
N MET A 47 2.54 -0.44 -9.73
CA MET A 47 1.36 -1.30 -9.72
C MET A 47 1.59 -2.55 -8.87
N ALA A 48 2.73 -3.23 -9.04
CA ALA A 48 3.08 -4.40 -8.24
C ALA A 48 3.10 -4.10 -6.73
N TYR A 49 3.65 -2.93 -6.35
CA TYR A 49 3.61 -2.44 -4.98
C TYR A 49 2.18 -2.27 -4.46
N LEU A 50 1.33 -1.55 -5.21
CA LEU A 50 -0.05 -1.31 -4.80
C LEU A 50 -0.87 -2.60 -4.69
N LEU A 51 -0.68 -3.54 -5.61
CA LEU A 51 -1.33 -4.85 -5.54
C LEU A 51 -0.91 -5.65 -4.31
N ARG A 52 0.38 -5.63 -3.95
CA ARG A 52 0.87 -6.20 -2.69
C ARG A 52 0.16 -5.59 -1.49
N LEU A 53 0.00 -4.26 -1.44
CA LEU A 53 -0.71 -3.58 -0.35
C LEU A 53 -2.18 -4.01 -0.25
N VAL A 54 -2.86 -4.18 -1.38
CA VAL A 54 -4.27 -4.65 -1.39
C VAL A 54 -4.38 -6.04 -0.78
N VAL A 55 -3.47 -6.96 -1.13
CA VAL A 55 -3.47 -8.33 -0.57
C VAL A 55 -3.19 -8.33 0.93
N GLN A 56 -2.22 -7.52 1.38
CA GLN A 56 -1.90 -7.39 2.81
C GLN A 56 -3.07 -6.79 3.60
N GLY A 57 -3.65 -5.68 3.11
CA GLY A 57 -4.81 -5.05 3.74
C GLY A 57 -6.02 -5.98 3.81
N ARG A 58 -6.23 -6.82 2.77
CA ARG A 58 -7.28 -7.85 2.77
C ARG A 58 -7.06 -8.92 3.85
N SER A 59 -5.81 -9.23 4.14
CA SER A 59 -5.39 -10.22 5.14
C SER A 59 -5.33 -9.65 6.57
N GLY A 60 -5.61 -8.35 6.74
CA GLY A 60 -5.48 -7.65 8.02
C GLY A 60 -4.03 -7.34 8.41
N GLU A 61 -3.10 -7.46 7.48
CA GLU A 61 -1.68 -7.16 7.70
C GLU A 61 -1.40 -5.68 7.42
N VAL A 62 -0.63 -5.06 8.31
CA VAL A 62 -0.10 -3.70 8.11
C VAL A 62 1.37 -3.82 7.70
N PRO A 63 1.74 -3.35 6.50
CA PRO A 63 3.13 -3.37 6.06
C PRO A 63 4.03 -2.58 7.02
N PRO A 64 5.30 -3.00 7.23
CA PRO A 64 6.24 -2.34 8.13
C PRO A 64 6.38 -0.83 7.90
N GLU A 65 6.31 -0.39 6.64
CA GLU A 65 6.39 1.02 6.26
C GLU A 65 5.24 1.91 6.78
N PHE A 66 4.14 1.32 7.27
CA PHE A 66 3.02 2.02 7.89
C PHE A 66 2.96 1.85 9.41
N GLN A 67 3.92 1.15 10.02
CA GLN A 67 3.98 1.04 11.47
C GLN A 67 4.37 2.39 12.08
N PRO A 68 3.76 2.79 13.22
CA PRO A 68 4.18 3.98 13.93
C PRO A 68 5.64 3.83 14.38
N PRO A 69 6.41 4.94 14.47
CA PRO A 69 7.74 4.88 15.03
C PRO A 69 7.67 4.33 16.45
N VAL A 70 8.54 3.37 16.77
CA VAL A 70 8.67 2.86 18.15
C VAL A 70 9.01 4.04 19.07
N PRO A 71 8.31 4.20 20.20
CA PRO A 71 8.66 5.23 21.17
C PRO A 71 10.09 5.00 21.65
N GLU A 72 10.99 5.96 21.41
CA GLU A 72 12.34 5.94 21.97
C GLU A 72 12.21 6.00 23.50
N THR A 73 12.37 4.87 24.17
CA THR A 73 12.57 4.86 25.63
C THR A 73 13.90 5.55 25.90
N GLN A 74 13.85 6.83 26.26
CA GLN A 74 14.99 7.62 26.73
C GLN A 74 15.51 7.01 28.04
N ASN A 75 16.34 5.97 27.96
CA ASN A 75 17.19 5.57 29.07
C ASN A 75 18.32 6.61 29.17
N LYS A 76 18.04 7.70 29.89
CA LYS A 76 19.09 8.61 30.38
C LYS A 76 19.89 7.83 31.43
N PRO A 77 21.20 7.58 31.25
CA PRO A 77 22.00 7.03 32.34
C PRO A 77 22.03 8.07 33.46
N ASP A 78 21.59 7.69 34.66
CA ASP A 78 21.82 8.44 35.89
C ASP A 78 23.33 8.53 36.12
N SER A 79 23.93 9.56 35.54
CA SER A 79 25.26 10.04 35.92
C SER A 79 25.07 11.25 36.83
N SER A 80 24.66 10.99 38.08
CA SER A 80 24.94 11.89 39.19
C SER A 80 26.10 11.30 39.99
N ALA A 81 27.30 11.65 39.55
CA ALA A 81 28.49 11.62 40.37
C ALA A 81 28.59 12.95 41.13
N LYS A 82 28.62 12.85 42.46
CA LYS A 82 29.23 13.72 43.50
C LYS A 82 28.31 13.99 44.67
#